data_AF-A0A538SYT1-F1
#
_entry.id   AF-A0A538SYT1-F1
#
_cell.length_a   1.000
_cell.length_b   1.000
_cell.length_c   1.000
_cell.angle_alpha   90.00
_cell.angle_beta   90.00
_cell.angle_gamma   90.00
#
_symmetry.space_group_name_H-M   'P 1'
#
loop_
_entity.id
_entity.type
_entity.pdbx_description
1 polymer ?
#
loop_
_entity_poly.entity_id
_entity_poly.type
_entity_poly.pdbx_seq_one_letter_code
_entity_poly.pdbx_strand_id
1 'polypeptide(L)' 'MSQVNVERIIGLLATDEGLRRRFVSSPGAALEEIARRGMELNDCERWALAHLDPRELQRFAESMDSRLQKTELGGDGS' A
#
# COMPACT_ATOMS: atom_id res chain seq x y z
N MET A 1 -10.15 -4.76 -16.04
CA MET A 1 -10.41 -5.28 -14.69
C MET A 1 -9.22 -6.11 -14.28
N SER A 2 -8.26 -5.53 -13.57
CA SER A 2 -7.06 -6.27 -13.20
C SER A 2 -7.09 -6.45 -11.68
N GLN A 3 -7.85 -7.45 -11.24
CA GLN A 3 -7.88 -7.89 -9.83
C GLN A 3 -6.45 -8.02 -9.27
N VAL A 4 -5.51 -8.43 -10.12
CA VAL A 4 -4.07 -8.54 -9.81
C VAL A 4 -3.43 -7.23 -9.34
N ASN A 5 -3.86 -6.07 -9.85
CA ASN A 5 -3.30 -4.77 -9.46
C ASN A 5 -3.85 -4.36 -8.09
N VAL A 6 -5.14 -4.56 -7.85
CA VAL A 6 -5.77 -4.30 -6.55
C VAL A 6 -5.13 -5.17 -5.47
N GLU A 7 -4.98 -6.47 -5.72
CA GLU A 7 -4.34 -7.42 -4.80
C GLU A 7 -2.89 -7.03 -4.51
N ARG A 8 -2.11 -6.66 -5.53
CA ARG A 8 -0.73 -6.18 -5.36
C ARG A 8 -0.67 -4.92 -4.51
N ILE A 9 -1.57 -3.96 -4.72
CA ILE A 9 -1.59 -2.71 -3.97
C ILE A 9 -1.94 -2.96 -2.50
N ILE A 10 -2.93 -3.82 -2.22
CA ILE A 10 -3.26 -4.20 -0.84
C ILE A 10 -2.03 -4.88 -0.20
N GLY A 11 -1.36 -5.78 -0.91
CA GLY A 11 -0.11 -6.39 -0.45
C GLY A 11 1.00 -5.38 -0.17
N LEU A 12 1.18 -4.38 -1.04
CA LEU A 12 2.14 -3.29 -0.85
C LEU A 12 1.77 -2.43 0.36
N LEU A 13 0.51 -2.07 0.54
CA LEU A 13 0.04 -1.29 1.69
C LEU A 13 0.21 -2.06 3.02
N ALA A 14 0.06 -3.38 2.99
CA ALA A 14 0.28 -4.23 4.16
C ALA A 14 1.77 -4.38 4.49
N THR A 15 2.62 -4.57 3.47
CA THR A 15 4.05 -4.88 3.64
C THR A 15 4.93 -3.64 3.73
N ASP A 16 4.64 -2.57 3.00
CA ASP A 16 5.48 -1.38 2.94
C ASP A 16 5.02 -0.33 3.95
N GLU A 17 5.78 -0.19 5.05
CA GLU A 17 5.42 0.73 6.12
C GLU A 17 5.45 2.19 5.67
N GLY A 18 6.44 2.57 4.85
CA GLY A 18 6.57 3.92 4.33
C GLY A 18 5.38 4.29 3.43
N LEU A 19 4.99 3.38 2.54
CA LEU A 19 3.81 3.54 1.70
C LEU A 19 2.52 3.59 2.53
N ARG A 20 2.38 2.72 3.54
CA ARG A 20 1.21 2.71 4.44
C ARG A 20 1.07 4.05 5.17
N ARG A 21 2.16 4.59 5.72
CA ARG A 21 2.15 5.91 6.39
C ARG A 21 1.73 7.03 5.44
N ARG A 22 2.26 7.04 4.21
CA ARG A 22 1.85 8.01 3.19
C ARG A 22 0.38 7.86 2.81
N PHE A 23 -0.08 6.63 2.65
CA PHE A 23 -1.47 6.32 2.35
C PHE A 23 -2.42 6.81 3.44
N VAL A 24 -2.10 6.61 4.72
CA VAL A 24 -2.89 7.13 5.86
C VAL A 24 -2.98 8.66 5.82
N SER A 25 -1.89 9.35 5.45
CA SER A 25 -1.87 10.81 5.37
C SER A 25 -2.59 11.36 4.12
N SER A 26 -2.51 10.66 3.00
CA SER A 26 -3.13 11.06 1.73
C SER A 26 -3.35 9.86 0.81
N PRO A 27 -4.51 9.18 0.90
CA PRO A 27 -4.80 7.98 0.10
C PRO A 27 -4.74 8.25 -1.40
N GLY A 28 -5.33 9.36 -1.84
CA GLY A 28 -5.40 9.74 -3.25
C GLY A 28 -4.02 9.96 -3.88
N ALA A 29 -3.11 10.63 -3.18
CA ALA A 29 -1.76 10.89 -3.63
C ALA A 29 -0.90 9.61 -3.63
N ALA A 30 -1.03 8.77 -2.61
CA ALA A 30 -0.34 7.48 -2.55
C ALA A 30 -0.75 6.55 -3.70
N LEU A 31 -2.05 6.49 -4.02
CA LEU A 31 -2.55 5.70 -5.15
C LEU A 31 -2.09 6.26 -6.50
N GLU A 32 -1.96 7.58 -6.66
CA GLU A 32 -1.39 8.19 -7.86
C GLU A 32 0.09 7.84 -8.04
N GLU A 33 0.88 7.85 -6.96
CA GLU A 33 2.29 7.44 -6.99
C GLU A 33 2.43 5.98 -7.46
N ILE A 34 1.57 5.10 -6.95
CA ILE A 34 1.51 3.68 -7.34
C ILE A 34 1.09 3.54 -8.80
N ALA A 35 0.07 4.27 -9.25
CA ALA A 35 -0.40 4.22 -10.63
C ALA A 35 0.69 4.64 -11.62
N ARG A 36 1.47 5.68 -11.30
CA ARG A 36 2.63 6.12 -12.10
C ARG A 36 3.74 5.08 -12.22
N ARG A 37 3.79 4.08 -11.34
CA ARG A 37 4.74 2.95 -11.40
C ARG A 37 4.24 1.80 -12.29
N GLY A 38 3.16 2.00 -13.05
CA GLY A 38 2.61 1.01 -13.99
C GLY A 38 1.54 0.10 -13.40
N MET A 39 1.04 0.40 -12.20
CA MET A 39 -0.11 -0.29 -11.60
C MET A 39 -1.39 0.50 -11.91
N GLU A 40 -1.86 0.38 -13.16
CA GLU A 40 -3.06 1.09 -13.60
C GLU A 40 -4.29 0.67 -12.78
N LEU A 41 -5.04 1.68 -12.33
CA LEU A 41 -6.31 1.57 -11.62
C LEU A 41 -7.36 2.34 -12.39
N ASN A 42 -8.55 1.77 -12.52
CA ASN A 42 -9.71 2.53 -12.96
C ASN A 42 -10.29 3.37 -11.81
N ASP A 43 -11.21 4.27 -12.12
CA ASP A 43 -11.81 5.18 -11.14
C ASP A 43 -12.50 4.45 -9.98
N CYS A 44 -13.16 3.32 -10.24
CA CYS A 44 -13.83 2.51 -9.22
C CYS A 44 -12.82 1.84 -8.29
N GLU A 45 -11.76 1.24 -8.84
CA GLU A 45 -10.69 0.61 -8.05
C GLU A 45 -9.96 1.66 -7.20
N ARG A 46 -9.65 2.83 -7.78
CA ARG A 46 -9.04 3.94 -7.04
C ARG A 46 -9.94 4.44 -5.92
N TRP A 47 -11.24 4.62 -6.20
CA TRP A 47 -12.20 5.03 -5.19
C TRP A 47 -12.31 4.01 -4.06
N ALA A 48 -12.44 2.72 -4.39
CA ALA A 48 -12.55 1.64 -3.41
C ALA A 48 -11.29 1.55 -2.52
N LEU A 49 -10.11 1.59 -3.13
CA LEU A 49 -8.84 1.58 -2.40
C LEU A 49 -8.71 2.81 -1.49
N ALA A 50 -9.07 4.01 -1.97
CA ALA A 50 -8.97 5.24 -1.19
C ALA A 50 -9.88 5.27 0.05
N HIS A 51 -10.95 4.47 0.06
CA HIS A 51 -11.89 4.36 1.19
C HIS A 51 -11.58 3.19 2.13
N LEU A 52 -10.45 2.48 1.93
CA LEU A 52 -10.01 1.47 2.88
C LEU A 52 -9.79 2.09 4.27
N ASP A 53 -10.31 1.43 5.30
CA ASP A 53 -10.13 1.86 6.68
C ASP A 53 -8.65 1.71 7.08
N PRO A 54 -7.97 2.81 7.46
CA PRO A 54 -6.55 2.74 7.79
C PRO A 54 -6.24 1.86 9.01
N ARG A 55 -7.21 1.69 9.93
CA ARG A 55 -7.04 0.88 11.14
C ARG A 55 -7.07 -0.59 10.78
N GLU A 56 -7.97 -1.01 9.89
CA GLU A 56 -8.00 -2.40 9.40
C GLU A 56 -6.74 -2.73 8.58
N LEU A 57 -6.24 -1.78 7.79
CA LEU A 57 -4.98 -1.95 7.08
C LEU A 57 -3.78 -2.10 8.04
N GLN A 58 -3.75 -1.30 9.11
CA GLN A 58 -2.72 -1.41 10.15
C GLN A 58 -2.81 -2.75 10.88
N ARG A 59 -4.01 -3.19 11.28
CA ARG A 59 -4.22 -4.50 11.93
C ARG A 59 -3.77 -5.65 11.04
N PHE A 60 -4.04 -5.55 9.74
CA PHE A 60 -3.57 -6.55 8.78
C PHE A 60 -2.04 -6.57 8.69
N ALA A 61 -1.40 -5.39 8.61
CA ALA A 61 0.06 -5.30 8.62
C ALA A 61 0.66 -5.92 9.90
N GLU A 62 0.10 -5.62 11.08
CA GLU A 62 0.54 -6.17 12.37
C GLU A 62 0.39 -7.68 12.47
N SER A 63 -0.55 -8.28 11.73
CA SER A 63 -0.72 -9.73 11.67
C SER A 63 0.35 -10.44 10.83
N MET A 64 1.08 -9.70 9.98
CA MET A 64 2.14 -10.26 9.15
C MET A 64 3.48 -10.27 9.89
N ASP A 65 4.27 -11.31 9.61
CA ASP A 65 5.65 -11.42 10.10
C ASP A 65 6.45 -10.16 9.72
N SER A 66 7.11 -9.55 10.71
CA SER A 66 7.94 -8.35 10.56
C SER A 66 8.97 -8.43 9.42
N ARG A 67 9.44 -9.62 9.04
CA ARG A 67 10.38 -9.84 7.92
C ARG A 67 9.76 -9.58 6.55
N LEU A 68 8.44 -9.68 6.45
CA LEU A 68 7.68 -9.35 5.24
C LEU A 68 7.35 -7.86 5.18
N GLN A 69 7.47 -7.14 6.30
CA GLN A 69 7.29 -5.70 6.31
C GLN A 69 8.59 -5.03 5.86
N LYS A 70 8.53 -4.28 4.76
CA LYS A 70 9.55 -3.30 4.43
C LYS A 70 9.46 -2.18 5.45
N THR A 71 10.18 -2.38 6.54
CA THR A 71 10.53 -1.31 7.45
C THR A 71 11.53 -0.42 6.73
N GLU A 72 11.38 0.90 6.85
CA GLU A 72 12.38 1.87 6.37
C GLU A 72 13.65 1.83 7.24
N LEU A 73 14.08 0.62 7.65
CA LEU A 73 15.39 0.38 8.25
C LEU A 73 16.42 0.72 7.17
N GLY A 74 17.00 1.92 7.36
CA GLY A 74 17.95 2.55 6.47
C GLY A 74 19.01 1.59 5.96
N GLY A 75 19.46 1.85 4.74
CA GLY A 75 20.59 1.14 4.18
C GLY A 75 21.76 1.15 5.15
N ASP A 76 22.15 -0.04 5.57
CA ASP A 76 23.54 -0.34 5.88
C ASP A 76 23.76 -1.81 5.50
N GLY A 77 24.63 -2.03 4.52
CA GLY A 77 24.84 -3.37 3.97
C GLY A 77 25.76 -3.43 2.76
N SER A 78 27.01 -2.99 2.98
CA SER A 78 28.24 -3.15 2.16
C SER A 78 28.56 -2.09 1.11
#